data_AF-A0A6J4JKP0-F1
#
_entry.id   AF-A0A6J4JKP0-F1
#
_cell.length_a   1.000
_cell.length_b   1.000
_cell.length_c   1.000
_cell.angle_alpha   90.00
_cell.angle_beta   90.00
_cell.angle_gamma   90.00
#
_symmetry.space_group_name_H-M   'P 1'
#
loop_
_entity.id
_entity.type
_entity.pdbx_description
1 polymer ?
#
loop_
_entity_poly.entity_id
_entity_poly.type
_entity_poly.pdbx_seq_one_letter_code
_entity_poly.pdbx_strand_id
1 'polypeptide(L)' 'MAEILPIRGWRYNPQLSANIQELTSPLFDVVSVKQREALYRQPYNSIHLSVPQGPEPALYAAQQ' A
#
# COMPACT_ATOMS: atom_id res chain seq x y z
N MET A 1 -36.33 5.95 -2.76
CA MET A 1 -35.60 5.39 -3.92
C MET A 1 -34.17 5.89 -3.80
N ALA A 2 -33.16 5.01 -3.86
CA ALA A 2 -31.77 5.42 -3.69
C ALA A 2 -31.24 6.04 -4.99
N GLU A 3 -30.55 7.17 -4.89
CA GLU A 3 -29.80 7.76 -5.99
C GLU A 3 -28.47 7.01 -6.11
N ILE A 4 -28.16 6.48 -7.30
CA ILE A 4 -26.92 5.75 -7.56
C ILE A 4 -25.97 6.71 -8.28
N LEU A 5 -24.86 7.04 -7.63
CA LEU A 5 -23.80 7.88 -8.19
C LEU A 5 -22.68 7.01 -8.80
N PRO A 6 -22.07 7.43 -9.92
CA PRO A 6 -20.97 6.70 -10.53
C PRO A 6 -19.68 6.83 -9.70
N ILE A 7 -18.92 5.75 -9.62
CA ILE A 7 -17.55 5.77 -9.09
C ILE A 7 -16.64 6.35 -10.17
N ARG A 8 -16.04 7.52 -9.89
CA ARG A 8 -15.05 8.12 -10.77
C ARG A 8 -13.69 7.47 -10.53
N GLY A 9 -13.24 6.68 -11.49
CA GLY A 9 -11.92 6.04 -11.44
C GLY A 9 -10.81 7.09 -11.40
N TRP A 10 -9.95 7.01 -10.39
CA TRP A 10 -8.78 7.88 -10.21
C TRP A 10 -7.96 7.98 -11.50
N ARG A 11 -7.73 6.85 -12.19
CA ARG A 11 -6.89 6.74 -13.40
C ARG A 11 -7.23 7.77 -14.49
N TYR A 12 -8.46 8.29 -14.52
CA TYR A 12 -8.91 9.27 -15.51
C TYR A 12 -8.88 10.71 -15.01
N ASN A 13 -8.32 10.97 -13.83
CA ASN A 13 -8.09 12.30 -13.28
C ASN A 13 -6.57 12.59 -13.23
N PRO A 14 -6.02 13.37 -14.19
CA PRO A 14 -4.60 13.67 -14.27
C PRO A 14 -4.01 14.27 -12.99
N GLN A 15 -4.78 15.13 -12.32
CA GLN A 15 -4.36 15.81 -11.09
C GLN A 15 -4.17 14.81 -9.95
N LEU A 16 -5.07 13.83 -9.83
CA LEU A 16 -4.93 12.79 -8.83
C LEU A 16 -3.82 11.80 -9.21
N SER A 17 -3.63 11.50 -10.50
CA SER A 17 -2.66 10.48 -10.95
C SER A 17 -1.18 10.86 -10.81
N ALA A 18 -0.87 12.13 -10.53
CA ALA A 18 0.51 12.63 -10.53
C ALA A 18 1.45 11.85 -9.58
N ASN A 19 0.96 11.52 -8.38
CA ASN A 19 1.78 10.90 -7.31
C ASN A 19 1.22 9.55 -6.87
N ILE A 20 0.45 8.86 -7.71
CA ILE A 20 -0.21 7.60 -7.32
C ILE A 20 0.81 6.54 -6.89
N GLN A 21 1.99 6.52 -7.49
CA GLN A 21 3.04 5.56 -7.17
C GLN A 21 3.52 5.67 -5.71
N GLU A 22 3.42 6.85 -5.11
CA GLU A 22 3.77 7.09 -3.69
C GLU A 22 2.69 6.56 -2.73
N LEU A 23 1.46 6.44 -3.22
CA LEU A 23 0.28 6.03 -2.46
C LEU A 23 -0.12 4.57 -2.69
N THR A 24 0.62 3.86 -3.55
CA THR A 24 0.43 2.43 -3.82
C THR A 24 1.61 1.62 -3.33
N SER A 25 1.35 0.44 -2.79
CA SER A 25 2.41 -0.52 -2.48
C SER A 25 2.57 -1.52 -3.63
N PRO A 26 3.80 -1.79 -4.11
CA PRO A 26 4.03 -2.88 -5.05
C PRO A 26 3.71 -4.24 -4.41
N LEU A 27 3.61 -5.29 -5.22
CA LEU A 27 3.47 -6.65 -4.66
C LEU A 27 4.70 -6.98 -3.80
N PHE A 28 4.48 -7.68 -2.69
CA PHE A 28 5.53 -7.91 -1.68
C PHE A 28 6.65 -8.84 -2.18
N ASP A 29 6.38 -9.63 -3.21
CA ASP A 29 7.27 -10.64 -3.79
C ASP A 29 8.21 -10.07 -4.87
N VAL A 30 7.95 -8.87 -5.37
CA VAL A 30 8.72 -8.23 -6.46
C VAL A 30 9.65 -7.10 -6.02
N VAL A 31 9.82 -6.89 -4.71
CA VAL A 31 10.68 -5.82 -4.17
C VAL A 31 12.02 -6.34 -3.68
N SER A 32 13.11 -5.72 -4.12
CA SER A 32 14.43 -5.94 -3.52
C SER A 32 14.46 -5.46 -2.06
N VAL A 33 15.42 -5.96 -1.27
CA VAL A 33 15.62 -5.51 0.11
C VAL A 33 15.76 -3.99 0.19
N LYS A 34 16.55 -3.37 -0.71
CA LYS A 34 16.75 -1.92 -0.74
C LYS A 34 15.45 -1.15 -1.00
N GLN A 35 14.61 -1.63 -1.92
CA GLN A 35 13.32 -1.01 -2.20
C GLN A 35 12.37 -1.18 -1.01
N ARG A 36 12.36 -2.35 -0.38
CA ARG A 36 11.56 -2.62 0.81
C ARG A 36 11.90 -1.67 1.95
N GLU A 37 13.18 -1.45 2.23
CA GLU A 37 13.62 -0.48 3.24
C GLU A 37 13.22 0.96 2.92
N ALA A 38 13.13 1.33 1.63
CA ALA A 38 12.62 2.63 1.22
C ALA A 38 11.11 2.75 1.45
N LEU A 39 10.35 1.68 1.19
CA LEU A 39 8.90 1.64 1.38
C LEU A 39 8.52 1.68 2.87
N TYR A 40 9.30 1.07 3.76
CA TYR A 40 9.08 1.21 5.22
C TYR A 40 9.28 2.63 5.75
N ARG A 41 9.95 3.51 5.00
CA ARG A 41 10.06 4.94 5.38
C ARG A 41 8.87 5.77 4.90
N GLN A 42 7.98 5.20 4.08
CA GLN A 42 6.76 5.88 3.63
C GLN A 42 5.61 5.61 4.61
N PRO A 43 5.15 6.62 5.38
CA PRO A 43 4.17 6.41 6.45
C PRO A 43 2.82 5.90 5.96
N TYR A 44 2.47 6.18 4.71
CA TYR A 44 1.20 5.75 4.10
C TYR A 44 1.31 4.43 3.35
N ASN A 45 2.49 3.82 3.27
CA ASN A 45 2.65 2.59 2.52
C ASN A 45 2.09 1.39 3.30
N SER A 46 1.31 0.55 2.65
CA SER A 46 0.74 -0.64 3.29
C SER A 46 1.75 -1.77 3.53
N ILE A 47 3.02 -1.61 3.15
CA ILE A 47 4.05 -2.66 3.33
C ILE A 47 4.24 -3.09 4.78
N HIS A 48 3.97 -2.20 5.74
CA HIS A 48 3.98 -2.54 7.17
C HIS A 48 2.96 -3.62 7.54
N LEU A 49 1.85 -3.70 6.79
CA LEU A 49 0.79 -4.70 6.96
C LEU A 49 1.10 -5.95 6.14
N SER A 50 1.50 -5.75 4.87
CA SER A 50 1.74 -6.84 3.92
C SER A 50 2.99 -7.66 4.27
N VAL A 51 3.99 -7.02 4.85
CA VAL A 51 5.29 -7.62 5.21
C VAL A 51 5.68 -7.11 6.59
N PRO A 52 5.17 -7.70 7.68
CA PRO A 52 5.53 -7.26 9.02
C PRO A 52 7.02 -7.58 9.29
N GLN A 53 7.68 -6.71 10.03
CA GLN A 53 9.08 -6.90 10.42
C GLN A 53 9.18 -7.83 11.65
N GLY A 54 10.33 -8.50 11.79
CA GLY A 54 10.63 -9.35 12.94
C GLY A 54 10.88 -10.82 12.57
N PRO A 55 11.32 -11.64 13.53
CA PRO A 55 11.70 -13.04 13.28
C PRO A 55 10.50 -13.93 12.95
N GLU A 56 9.31 -13.65 13.52
CA GLU A 56 8.10 -14.45 13.33
C GLU A 56 6.85 -13.57 13.11
N PRO A 57 6.78 -12.83 12.00
CA PRO A 57 5.80 -11.76 11.81
C PRO A 57 4.34 -12.25 11.87
N ALA A 58 4.06 -13.47 11.41
CA ALA A 58 2.72 -14.05 11.48
C ALA A 58 2.27 -14.36 12.93
N LEU A 59 3.20 -14.79 13.80
CA LEU A 59 2.89 -15.10 15.19
C LEU A 59 2.62 -13.82 16.00
N TYR A 60 3.38 -12.75 15.76
CA TYR A 60 3.16 -11.47 16.42
C TYR A 60 1.88 -10.76 15.95
N ALA A 61 1.50 -10.91 14.68
CA ALA A 61 0.25 -10.33 14.17
C ALA A 61 -1.01 -10.96 14.80
N ALA A 62 -0.95 -12.24 15.19
CA ALA A 62 -2.08 -12.94 15.81
C ALA A 62 -2.30 -12.56 17.29
N GLN A 63 -1.40 -11.78 17.89
CA GLN A 63 -1.42 -11.41 19.32
C GLN A 63 -1.94 -9.99 19.59
N GLN A 64 -2.27 -9.22 18.55
CA GLN A 64 -2.84 -7.86 18.66
C GLN A 64 -4.33 -7.87 18.32
#